data_AF-A0A8H6YPX1-F1
#
_entry.id   AF-A0A8H6YPX1-F1
#
_cell.length_a   1.000
_cell.length_b   1.000
_cell.length_c   1.000
_cell.angle_alpha   90.00
_cell.angle_beta   90.00
_cell.angle_gamma   90.00
#
_symmetry.space_group_name_H-M   'P 1'
#
loop_
_entity.id
_entity.type
_entity.pdbx_description
1 polymer ?
#
loop_
_entity_poly.entity_id
_entity_poly.type
_entity_poly.pdbx_seq_one_letter_code
_entity_poly.pdbx_strand_id
1 'polypeptide(L)'
;MMFKALSALALAASLLGATVASPTNSELEAGLQSRQSCSASNGVCGSGLPACCTGLFCNTLNGRCGPCMTTGGACQIGVPCCAGHTCSALSGRCS
;
A
#
# COMPACT_ATOMS: atom_id res chain seq x y z
N MET A 1 -7.02 -65.72 21.26
CA MET A 1 -8.43 -66.16 21.24
C MET A 1 -9.15 -65.49 22.40
N MET A 2 -10.40 -65.05 22.18
CA MET A 2 -11.35 -64.44 23.14
C MET A 2 -11.06 -62.96 23.50
N PHE A 3 -11.99 -62.00 23.56
CA PHE A 3 -13.47 -62.01 23.69
C PHE A 3 -14.15 -60.96 22.80
N LYS A 4 -15.41 -61.25 22.46
CA LYS A 4 -16.35 -60.53 21.60
C LYS A 4 -17.49 -59.98 22.46
N ALA A 5 -17.86 -58.71 22.31
CA ALA A 5 -19.15 -58.10 22.69
C ALA A 5 -19.26 -56.74 21.96
N LEU A 6 -20.04 -56.60 20.88
CA LEU A 6 -21.44 -56.16 20.87
C LEU A 6 -21.79 -55.11 21.93
N SER A 7 -21.92 -53.85 21.51
CA SER A 7 -23.07 -53.03 21.92
C SER A 7 -23.27 -51.86 20.96
N ALA A 8 -24.51 -51.73 20.50
CA ALA A 8 -25.00 -50.69 19.63
C ALA A 8 -25.59 -49.53 20.45
N LEU A 9 -25.93 -48.44 19.75
CA LEU A 9 -26.72 -47.28 20.20
C LEU A 9 -26.05 -46.37 21.23
N ALA A 10 -25.73 -45.14 20.81
CA ALA A 10 -26.48 -43.98 21.26
C ALA A 10 -26.14 -42.75 20.41
N LEU A 11 -27.20 -42.01 20.13
CA LEU A 11 -27.28 -40.77 19.39
C LEU A 11 -26.35 -39.69 19.96
N ALA A 12 -25.74 -38.89 19.08
CA ALA A 12 -25.47 -37.50 19.40
C ALA A 12 -25.69 -36.65 18.13
N ALA A 13 -26.92 -36.19 17.99
CA ALA A 13 -27.24 -35.02 17.20
C ALA A 13 -26.48 -33.82 17.77
N SER A 14 -25.74 -33.12 16.92
CA SER A 14 -25.38 -31.73 17.13
C SER A 14 -25.29 -31.08 15.75
N LEU A 15 -26.46 -30.83 15.18
CA LEU A 15 -26.61 -29.70 14.28
C LEU A 15 -26.39 -28.43 15.12
N LEU A 16 -25.15 -27.96 15.17
CA LEU A 16 -24.89 -26.56 15.42
C LEU A 16 -24.38 -25.95 14.14
N GLY A 17 -25.28 -25.22 13.48
CA GLY A 17 -24.88 -24.20 12.53
C GLY A 17 -23.93 -23.24 13.23
N ALA A 18 -22.74 -23.13 12.66
CA ALA A 18 -21.92 -21.94 12.77
C ALA A 18 -21.50 -21.61 11.36
N THR A 19 -22.30 -20.79 10.70
CA THR A 19 -21.87 -19.95 9.59
C THR A 19 -20.77 -19.04 10.11
N VAL A 20 -19.55 -19.57 10.26
CA VAL A 20 -18.37 -18.73 10.32
C VAL A 20 -17.96 -18.52 8.88
N ALA A 21 -18.61 -17.52 8.28
CA ALA A 21 -17.98 -16.66 7.31
C ALA A 21 -16.64 -16.24 7.94
N SER A 22 -15.61 -17.02 7.68
CA SER A 22 -14.24 -16.56 7.88
C SER A 22 -14.05 -15.62 6.70
N PRO A 23 -13.91 -14.31 6.96
CA PRO A 23 -13.79 -13.33 5.91
C PRO A 23 -12.65 -13.78 5.00
N THR A 24 -12.91 -13.64 3.72
CA THR A 24 -11.86 -13.65 2.72
C THR A 24 -10.67 -12.86 3.27
N ASN A 25 -9.44 -13.33 3.04
CA ASN A 25 -8.20 -12.55 3.20
C ASN A 25 -8.18 -11.33 2.23
N SER A 26 -9.32 -10.69 2.00
CA SER A 26 -9.54 -9.52 1.16
C SER A 26 -9.65 -8.24 1.98
N GLU A 27 -9.75 -8.32 3.32
CA GLU A 27 -9.89 -7.13 4.17
C GLU A 27 -8.57 -6.65 4.81
N LEU A 28 -7.50 -7.47 4.83
CA LEU A 28 -6.21 -7.03 5.37
C LEU A 28 -5.45 -6.10 4.42
N GLU A 29 -5.72 -6.18 3.12
CA GLU A 29 -5.14 -5.28 2.10
C GLU A 29 -5.90 -3.94 1.99
N ALA A 30 -7.05 -3.80 2.65
CA ALA A 30 -7.81 -2.54 2.74
C ALA A 30 -7.50 -1.76 4.03
N GLY A 31 -7.13 -2.45 5.11
CA GLY A 31 -6.81 -1.85 6.41
C GLY A 31 -5.47 -1.14 6.50
N LEU A 32 -4.48 -1.49 5.66
CA LEU A 32 -3.21 -0.75 5.58
C LEU A 32 -3.31 0.53 4.74
N GLN A 33 -4.21 0.55 3.75
CA GLN A 33 -4.34 1.71 2.84
C GLN A 33 -5.07 2.90 3.48
N SER A 34 -5.89 2.68 4.51
CA SER A 34 -6.63 3.74 5.20
C SER A 34 -5.81 4.49 6.27
N ARG A 35 -4.58 4.04 6.57
CA ARG A 35 -3.70 4.69 7.57
C ARG A 35 -2.49 5.41 6.98
N GLN A 36 -2.23 5.29 5.69
CA GLN A 36 -1.21 6.09 5.02
C GLN A 36 -1.87 7.36 4.50
N SER A 37 -1.92 8.40 5.35
CA SER A 37 -2.36 9.75 4.96
C SER A 37 -1.53 10.34 3.81
N CYS A 38 -0.40 9.72 3.49
CA CYS A 38 0.52 10.11 2.44
C CYS A 38 0.98 8.92 1.60
N SER A 39 1.30 9.19 0.35
CA SER A 39 1.81 8.25 -0.64
C SER A 39 3.32 8.08 -0.48
N ALA A 40 3.77 6.83 -0.31
CA ALA A 40 5.18 6.49 -0.16
C ALA A 40 5.96 6.67 -1.49
N SER A 41 7.27 6.46 -1.46
CA SER A 41 8.11 6.50 -2.67
C SER A 41 7.54 5.59 -3.77
N ASN A 42 7.50 6.10 -5.00
CA ASN A 42 6.89 5.47 -6.16
C ASN A 42 5.36 5.25 -6.08
N GLY A 43 4.71 5.70 -5.01
CA GLY A 43 3.26 5.74 -4.89
C GLY A 43 2.64 6.80 -5.79
N VAL A 44 1.35 6.67 -6.10
CA VAL A 44 0.61 7.61 -6.94
C VAL A 44 0.23 8.88 -6.17
N CYS A 45 0.24 10.02 -6.87
CA CYS A 45 -0.10 11.34 -6.34
C CYS A 45 -0.72 12.22 -7.44
N GLY A 46 -1.43 13.28 -7.03
CA GLY A 46 -2.13 14.19 -7.94
C GLY A 46 -3.47 14.65 -7.39
N SER A 47 -4.30 15.26 -8.23
CA SER A 47 -5.61 15.77 -7.84
C SER A 47 -6.52 14.64 -7.35
N GLY A 48 -7.02 14.76 -6.11
CA GLY A 48 -7.87 13.75 -5.48
C GLY A 48 -7.15 12.49 -4.98
N LEU A 49 -5.81 12.47 -5.08
CA LEU A 49 -4.96 11.41 -4.53
C LEU A 49 -4.23 11.92 -3.28
N PRO A 50 -3.79 11.01 -2.38
CA PRO A 50 -3.00 11.40 -1.22
C PRO A 50 -1.72 12.13 -1.63
N ALA A 51 -1.34 13.13 -0.84
CA ALA A 51 -0.08 13.84 -1.02
C ALA A 51 1.12 12.91 -0.76
N CYS A 52 2.29 13.22 -1.31
CA CYS A 52 3.49 12.44 -1.02
C CYS A 52 3.93 12.60 0.44
N CYS A 53 4.51 11.55 1.02
CA CYS A 53 5.03 11.62 2.38
C CYS A 53 6.16 12.65 2.51
N THR A 54 6.39 13.14 3.73
CA THR A 54 7.42 14.16 4.02
C THR A 54 8.77 13.80 3.40
N GLY A 55 9.38 14.76 2.69
CA GLY A 55 10.65 14.57 1.98
C GLY A 55 10.50 14.00 0.56
N LEU A 56 9.28 13.67 0.14
CA LEU A 56 8.94 13.29 -1.22
C LEU A 56 8.11 14.36 -1.90
N PHE A 57 8.19 14.38 -3.23
CA PHE A 57 7.53 15.34 -4.09
C PHE A 57 6.79 14.61 -5.20
N CYS A 58 5.65 15.17 -5.59
CA CYS A 58 4.84 14.61 -6.66
C CYS A 58 5.39 15.03 -8.01
N ASN A 59 5.87 14.06 -8.78
CA ASN A 59 6.29 14.29 -10.16
C ASN A 59 5.06 14.42 -11.05
N THR A 60 4.84 15.63 -11.58
CA THR A 60 3.65 15.94 -12.40
C THR A 60 3.68 15.29 -13.78
N LEU A 61 4.83 14.81 -14.27
CA LEU A 61 4.90 14.09 -15.54
C LEU A 61 4.32 12.68 -15.46
N ASN A 62 4.49 11.99 -14.33
CA ASN A 62 4.11 10.59 -14.18
C ASN A 62 3.15 10.33 -13.01
N GLY A 63 2.80 11.36 -12.23
CA GLY A 63 1.91 11.28 -11.09
C GLY A 63 2.46 10.40 -9.96
N ARG A 64 3.78 10.36 -9.76
CA ARG A 64 4.42 9.52 -8.75
C ARG A 64 5.24 10.31 -7.74
N CYS A 65 5.21 9.86 -6.50
CA CYS A 65 6.04 10.38 -5.43
C CYS A 65 7.48 9.94 -5.60
N GLY A 66 8.41 10.88 -5.50
CA GLY A 66 9.84 10.60 -5.54
C GLY A 66 10.63 11.60 -4.71
N PRO A 67 11.92 11.35 -4.49
CA PRO A 67 12.80 12.31 -3.83
C PRO A 67 12.97 13.57 -4.70
N CYS A 68 13.64 14.57 -4.14
CA CYS A 68 14.14 15.71 -4.90
C CYS A 68 15.08 15.28 -6.03
N MET A 69 15.29 16.17 -7.00
CA MET A 69 16.14 15.91 -8.15
C MET A 69 17.60 16.26 -7.86
N THR A 70 18.50 15.33 -8.15
CA THR A 70 19.95 15.55 -8.13
C THR A 70 20.40 16.26 -9.41
N THR A 71 21.69 16.62 -9.50
CA THR A 71 22.29 17.21 -10.71
C THR A 71 21.87 16.49 -11.99
N GLY A 72 21.47 17.26 -13.00
CA GLY A 72 20.97 16.78 -14.29
C GLY A 72 19.49 16.37 -14.30
N GLY A 73 18.86 16.17 -13.15
CA GLY A 73 17.43 15.87 -13.02
C GLY A 73 16.54 17.06 -13.41
N ALA A 74 15.33 16.79 -13.89
CA ALA A 74 14.40 17.82 -14.35
C ALA A 74 13.67 18.50 -13.19
N CYS A 75 13.71 19.84 -13.13
CA CYS A 75 13.24 20.63 -11.99
C CYS A 75 12.13 21.63 -12.33
N GLN A 76 11.19 21.25 -13.19
CA GLN A 76 9.98 22.04 -13.46
C GLN A 76 8.75 21.14 -13.56
N ILE A 77 8.80 20.00 -12.86
CA ILE A 77 7.85 18.90 -12.97
C ILE A 77 7.22 18.58 -11.61
N GLY A 78 7.00 19.61 -10.79
CA GLY A 78 6.51 19.46 -9.41
C GLY A 78 7.53 18.87 -8.42
N VAL A 79 8.72 18.47 -8.90
CA VAL A 79 9.84 18.00 -8.07
C VAL A 79 10.94 19.06 -8.05
N PRO A 80 11.30 19.61 -6.87
CA PRO A 80 12.39 20.57 -6.74
C PRO A 80 13.75 19.87 -6.81
N CYS A 81 14.80 20.67 -7.02
CA CYS A 81 16.16 20.20 -6.83
C CYS A 81 16.46 19.92 -5.36
N CYS A 82 17.34 18.96 -5.10
CA CYS A 82 17.83 18.69 -3.75
C CYS A 82 18.61 19.88 -3.19
N ALA A 83 18.69 19.97 -1.86
CA ALA A 83 19.44 21.02 -1.18
C ALA A 83 20.88 21.10 -1.72
N GLY A 84 21.34 22.33 -1.99
CA GLY A 84 22.65 22.57 -2.60
C GLY A 84 22.64 22.65 -4.13
N HIS A 85 21.51 22.37 -4.78
CA HIS A 85 21.34 22.53 -6.23
C HIS A 85 20.29 23.58 -6.56
N THR A 86 20.42 24.17 -7.74
CA THR A 86 19.50 25.17 -8.26
C THR A 86 18.89 24.71 -9.59
N CYS A 87 17.64 25.08 -9.82
CA CYS A 87 17.00 24.80 -11.09
C CYS A 87 17.45 25.82 -12.14
N SER A 88 18.16 25.37 -13.17
CA SER A 88 18.57 26.22 -14.28
C SER A 88 17.35 26.58 -15.13
N ALA A 89 17.02 27.87 -15.21
CA ALA A 89 15.91 28.36 -16.02
C ALA A 89 16.09 28.11 -17.53
N LEU A 90 17.34 27.94 -17.99
CA LEU A 90 17.68 27.69 -19.39
C LEU A 90 17.45 26.23 -19.79
N SER A 91 17.81 25.29 -18.92
CA SER A 91 17.79 23.86 -19.23
C SER A 91 16.65 23.10 -18.55
N GLY A 92 15.99 23.71 -17.56
CA GLY A 92 14.99 23.05 -16.72
C GLY A 92 15.59 21.91 -15.88
N ARG A 93 16.91 21.95 -15.62
CA ARG A 93 17.65 20.90 -14.91
C ARG A 93 18.35 21.41 -13.66
N CYS A 94 18.53 20.52 -12.69
CA CYS A 94 19.29 20.80 -11.48
C CYS A 94 20.78 20.88 -11.79
N SER A 95 21.41 21.94 -11.27
CA SER A 95 22.85 22.18 -11.29
C SER A 95 23.29 22.60 -9.89
#